data_AF-A0A2E2SVQ9-F1
#
_entry.id   AF-A0A2E2SVQ9-F1
#
_cell.length_a   1.000
_cell.length_b   1.000
_cell.length_c   1.000
_cell.angle_alpha   90.00
_cell.angle_beta   90.00
_cell.angle_gamma   90.00
#
_symmetry.space_group_name_H-M   'P 1'
#
loop_
_entity.id
_entity.type
_entity.pdbx_description
1 polymer ?
#
loop_
_entity_poly.entity_id
_entity_poly.type
_entity_poly.pdbx_seq_one_letter_code
_entity_poly.pdbx_strand_id
1 'polypeptide(L)'
;MKNNTFRIIAFLFCIGCSESYSPKPLGFHRIDLTKKEYELFQTHCRFNFQKSTIVEVVEGKEECWMNLNYPKHRATLYLTYKTLENDLSKVLEDSHQLVYDHSKKSDGIIEKSFLNKKKKYLA
;
A
#
# COMPACT_ATOMS: atom_id res chain seq x y z
N MET A 1 19.74 20.14 -69.47
CA MET A 1 20.30 20.11 -68.09
C MET A 1 19.27 19.82 -66.99
N LYS A 2 18.03 19.36 -67.31
CA LYS A 2 16.94 19.14 -66.33
C LYS A 2 16.96 17.76 -65.64
N ASN A 3 17.67 16.78 -66.21
CA ASN A 3 17.67 15.40 -65.70
C ASN A 3 18.65 15.15 -64.55
N ASN A 4 19.72 15.95 -64.41
CA ASN A 4 20.68 15.80 -63.31
C ASN A 4 20.16 16.37 -61.99
N THR A 5 19.37 17.44 -62.03
CA THR A 5 18.73 18.01 -60.83
C THR A 5 17.73 17.04 -60.19
N PHE A 6 16.97 16.28 -61.00
CA PHE A 6 16.08 15.24 -60.48
C PHE A 6 16.85 14.10 -59.77
N ARG A 7 18.00 13.71 -60.32
CA ARG A 7 18.87 12.69 -59.70
C ARG A 7 19.47 13.14 -58.37
N ILE A 8 19.84 14.42 -58.26
CA ILE A 8 20.39 14.99 -57.01
C ILE A 8 19.32 15.06 -55.93
N ILE A 9 18.09 15.47 -56.29
CA ILE A 9 16.96 15.50 -55.34
C ILE A 9 16.61 14.09 -54.87
N ALA A 10 16.59 13.10 -55.76
CA ALA A 10 16.35 11.70 -55.40
C ALA A 10 17.41 11.15 -54.44
N PHE A 11 18.68 11.54 -54.60
CA PHE A 11 19.76 11.11 -53.70
C PHE A 11 19.67 11.74 -52.32
N LEU A 12 19.13 12.97 -52.22
CA LEU A 12 18.92 13.66 -50.94
C LEU A 12 17.87 12.97 -50.05
N PHE A 13 16.87 12.30 -50.65
CA PHE A 13 15.85 11.56 -49.90
C PHE A 13 16.36 10.23 -49.30
N CYS A 14 17.52 9.74 -49.70
CA CYS A 14 18.11 8.51 -49.17
C CYS A 14 18.95 8.72 -47.90
N ILE A 15 19.13 9.97 -47.46
CA ILE A 15 19.94 10.33 -46.28
C ILE A 15 19.01 10.54 -45.07
N GLY A 16 18.33 9.48 -44.65
CA GLY A 16 17.54 9.49 -43.40
C GLY A 16 18.42 9.20 -42.19
N CYS A 17 18.25 9.94 -41.09
CA CYS A 17 18.89 9.61 -39.81
C CYS A 17 18.27 8.34 -39.21
N SER A 18 19.08 7.31 -38.99
CA SER A 18 18.71 6.19 -38.12
C SER A 18 19.03 6.55 -36.67
N GLU A 19 18.12 7.24 -35.98
CA GLU A 19 18.26 7.42 -34.53
C GLU A 19 18.08 6.05 -33.83
N SER A 20 19.13 5.60 -33.14
CA SER A 20 19.06 4.41 -32.31
C SER A 20 18.24 4.72 -31.06
N TYR A 21 16.96 4.36 -31.06
CA TYR A 21 16.11 4.54 -29.88
C TYR A 21 16.41 3.43 -28.86
N SER A 22 17.15 3.78 -27.80
CA SER A 22 17.29 2.90 -26.64
C SER A 22 16.06 3.05 -25.74
N PRO A 23 15.42 1.95 -25.30
CA PRO A 23 14.30 2.05 -24.37
C PRO A 23 14.76 2.75 -23.08
N LYS A 24 13.94 3.67 -22.58
CA LYS A 24 14.21 4.34 -21.30
C LYS A 24 14.19 3.31 -20.17
N PRO A 25 15.04 3.47 -19.13
CA PRO A 25 15.02 2.58 -17.97
C PRO A 25 13.65 2.62 -17.29
N LEU A 26 13.27 1.50 -16.66
CA LEU A 26 12.03 1.41 -15.89
C LEU A 26 12.05 2.44 -14.76
N GLY A 27 11.06 3.35 -14.76
CA GLY A 27 10.88 4.33 -13.72
C GLY A 27 10.09 3.75 -12.55
N PHE A 28 10.63 3.84 -11.34
CA PHE A 28 9.86 3.55 -10.12
C PHE A 28 9.04 4.76 -9.72
N HIS A 29 7.94 4.52 -9.01
CA HIS A 29 7.17 5.60 -8.40
C HIS A 29 8.02 6.35 -7.38
N ARG A 30 8.22 7.64 -7.59
CA ARG A 30 8.75 8.54 -6.56
C ARG A 30 7.62 8.87 -5.59
N ILE A 31 7.60 8.19 -4.45
CA ILE A 31 6.65 8.48 -3.37
C ILE A 31 7.29 9.54 -2.48
N ASP A 32 6.81 10.77 -2.59
CA ASP A 32 7.19 11.84 -1.66
C ASP A 32 6.33 11.75 -0.41
N LEU A 33 6.92 11.29 0.69
CA LEU A 33 6.22 11.14 1.97
C LEU A 33 6.34 12.45 2.75
N THR A 34 5.21 13.08 3.01
CA THR A 34 5.14 14.25 3.90
C THR A 34 5.74 13.93 5.26
N LYS A 35 6.34 14.94 5.91
CA LYS A 35 6.84 14.84 7.27
C LYS A 35 5.72 14.34 8.20
N LYS A 36 5.98 13.21 8.86
CA LYS A 36 5.00 12.55 9.74
C LYS A 36 5.13 13.15 11.14
N GLU A 37 4.09 13.85 11.57
CA GLU A 37 3.99 14.39 12.92
C GLU A 37 2.98 13.56 13.70
N TYR A 38 3.37 13.21 14.93
CA TYR A 38 2.61 12.33 15.78
C TYR A 38 2.39 12.96 17.13
N GLU A 39 1.21 12.73 17.69
CA GLU A 39 0.85 13.16 19.04
C GLU A 39 0.35 11.96 19.85
N LEU A 40 0.57 12.01 21.16
CA LEU A 40 0.07 10.98 22.07
C LEU A 40 -1.45 11.08 22.15
N PHE A 41 -2.13 10.00 21.78
CA PHE A 41 -3.56 9.86 21.93
C PHE A 41 -3.85 9.01 23.17
N GLN A 42 -4.38 9.67 24.21
CA GLN A 42 -4.81 9.01 25.42
C GLN A 42 -6.26 8.54 25.25
N THR A 43 -6.48 7.24 25.37
CA THR A 43 -7.82 6.66 25.26
C THR A 43 -8.33 6.26 26.64
N HIS A 44 -9.65 6.13 26.78
CA HIS A 44 -10.27 5.53 27.97
C HIS A 44 -10.12 4.00 28.01
N CYS A 45 -9.55 3.41 26.97
CA CYS A 45 -9.36 1.99 26.81
C CYS A 45 -8.03 1.53 27.44
N ARG A 46 -7.82 0.21 27.49
CA ARG A 46 -6.60 -0.39 28.04
C ARG A 46 -5.36 -0.23 27.13
N PHE A 47 -5.33 0.78 26.26
CA PHE A 47 -4.22 1.06 25.36
C PHE A 47 -4.13 2.57 25.06
N ASN A 48 -2.90 3.04 24.85
CA ASN A 48 -2.61 4.38 24.36
C ASN A 48 -1.64 4.26 23.19
N PHE A 49 -1.74 5.15 22.22
CA PHE A 49 -0.87 5.10 21.04
C PHE A 49 -0.61 6.50 20.50
N GLN A 50 0.40 6.61 19.64
CA GLN A 50 0.68 7.85 18.93
C GLN A 50 -0.11 7.87 17.63
N LYS A 51 -0.93 8.90 17.43
CA LYS A 51 -1.69 9.09 16.20
C LYS A 51 -1.07 10.21 15.36
N SER A 52 -1.25 10.13 14.04
CA SER A 52 -0.82 11.19 13.15
C SER A 52 -1.64 12.46 13.39
N THR A 53 -1.04 13.64 13.31
CA THR A 53 -1.76 14.92 13.51
C THR A 53 -2.82 15.19 12.43
N ILE A 54 -2.70 14.56 11.26
CA ILE A 54 -3.62 14.74 10.13
C ILE A 54 -4.83 13.78 10.14
N VAL A 55 -4.96 12.98 11.19
CA VAL A 55 -5.98 11.94 11.29
C VAL A 55 -7.22 12.42 12.01
N GLU A 56 -8.39 12.03 11.50
CA GLU A 56 -9.67 12.24 12.15
C GLU A 56 -10.05 10.95 12.88
N VAL A 57 -10.26 11.04 14.20
CA VAL A 57 -10.70 9.90 15.01
C VAL A 57 -12.23 9.91 15.03
N VAL A 58 -12.84 8.81 14.63
CA VAL A 58 -14.30 8.60 14.65
C VAL A 58 -14.59 7.43 15.57
N GLU A 59 -15.50 7.61 16.53
CA GLU A 59 -15.90 6.53 17.42
C GLU A 59 -16.63 5.42 16.66
N GLY A 60 -16.34 4.18 17.02
CA GLY A 60 -16.99 3.00 16.48
C GLY A 60 -18.36 2.77 17.11
N LYS A 61 -18.99 1.67 16.71
CA LYS A 61 -20.30 1.27 17.25
C LYS A 61 -20.23 0.71 18.67
N GLU A 62 -19.10 0.11 19.03
CA GLU A 62 -18.88 -0.49 20.34
C GLU A 62 -17.83 0.31 21.12
N GLU A 63 -17.86 0.16 22.45
CA GLU A 63 -16.87 0.76 23.33
C GLU A 63 -15.46 0.31 22.93
N CYS A 64 -14.51 1.24 22.92
CA CYS A 64 -13.14 1.01 22.47
C CYS A 64 -12.93 0.62 21.00
N TRP A 65 -13.97 0.69 20.17
CA TRP A 65 -13.82 0.65 18.72
C TRP A 65 -13.67 2.07 18.21
N MET A 66 -12.75 2.28 17.28
CA MET A 66 -12.54 3.59 16.67
C MET A 66 -11.96 3.45 15.27
N ASN A 67 -12.26 4.43 14.44
CA ASN A 67 -11.76 4.52 13.08
C ASN A 67 -10.85 5.73 12.97
N LEU A 68 -9.69 5.52 12.37
CA LEU A 68 -8.76 6.59 12.03
C LEU A 68 -8.92 6.90 10.54
N ASN A 69 -9.63 7.97 10.25
CA ASN A 69 -9.87 8.43 8.89
C ASN A 69 -8.72 9.36 8.44
N TYR A 70 -8.18 9.08 7.26
CA TYR A 70 -7.20 9.91 6.57
C TYR A 70 -7.82 10.49 5.30
N PRO A 71 -8.55 11.62 5.37
CA PRO A 71 -9.27 12.19 4.23
C PRO A 71 -8.38 12.42 3.00
N LYS A 72 -7.16 12.93 3.23
CA LYS A 72 -6.18 13.20 2.17
C LYS A 72 -5.73 11.94 1.43
N HIS A 73 -5.78 10.78 2.09
CA HIS A 73 -5.35 9.51 1.53
C HIS A 73 -6.52 8.61 1.13
N ARG A 74 -7.78 9.05 1.36
CA ARG A 74 -8.99 8.25 1.17
C ARG A 74 -8.86 6.85 1.79
N ALA A 75 -8.27 6.82 2.99
CA ALA A 75 -7.96 5.60 3.70
C ALA A 75 -8.50 5.67 5.12
N THR A 76 -9.01 4.54 5.61
CA THR A 76 -9.54 4.42 6.96
C THR A 76 -8.88 3.23 7.63
N LEU A 77 -8.31 3.44 8.82
CA LEU A 77 -7.87 2.34 9.67
C LEU A 77 -8.97 2.02 10.67
N TYR A 78 -9.47 0.80 10.63
CA TYR A 78 -10.46 0.31 11.59
C TYR A 78 -9.71 -0.31 12.78
N LEU A 79 -9.94 0.23 13.98
CA LEU A 79 -9.33 -0.26 15.21
C LEU A 79 -10.42 -0.86 16.10
N THR A 80 -10.28 -2.15 16.36
CA THR A 80 -11.21 -2.94 17.17
C THR A 80 -10.47 -3.48 18.36
N TYR A 81 -10.98 -3.23 19.57
CA TYR A 81 -10.47 -3.82 20.79
C TYR A 81 -11.39 -4.96 21.23
N LYS A 82 -10.84 -6.15 21.41
CA LYS A 82 -11.58 -7.34 21.85
C LYS A 82 -10.84 -8.02 23.00
N THR A 83 -11.56 -8.30 24.09
CA THR A 83 -11.05 -9.13 25.19
C THR A 83 -11.05 -10.59 24.79
N LEU A 84 -10.02 -11.33 25.21
CA LEU A 84 -9.87 -12.76 24.93
C LEU A 84 -10.44 -13.58 26.08
N GLU A 85 -11.24 -14.59 25.78
CA GLU A 85 -11.87 -15.51 26.74
C GLU A 85 -11.46 -16.96 26.44
N ASN A 86 -10.16 -17.25 26.56
CA ASN A 86 -9.57 -18.56 26.18
C ASN A 86 -9.85 -18.97 24.72
N ASP A 87 -10.18 -18.03 23.85
CA ASP A 87 -10.64 -18.25 22.47
C ASP A 87 -9.69 -17.66 21.42
N LEU A 88 -8.41 -17.45 21.79
CA LEU A 88 -7.40 -16.80 20.94
C LEU A 88 -7.34 -17.40 19.53
N SER A 89 -7.32 -18.73 19.41
CA SER A 89 -7.25 -19.41 18.11
C SER A 89 -8.43 -19.06 17.21
N LYS A 90 -9.64 -18.94 17.79
CA LYS A 90 -10.84 -18.54 17.05
C LYS A 90 -10.76 -17.06 16.63
N VAL A 91 -10.36 -16.18 17.55
CA VAL A 91 -10.23 -14.74 17.24
C VAL A 91 -9.19 -14.48 16.15
N LEU A 92 -8.09 -15.24 16.14
CA LEU A 92 -7.08 -15.18 15.10
C LEU A 92 -7.62 -15.66 13.75
N GLU A 93 -8.33 -16.79 13.72
CA GLU A 93 -8.96 -17.31 12.50
C GLU A 93 -10.00 -16.33 11.94
N ASP A 94 -10.89 -15.81 12.80
CA ASP A 94 -11.89 -14.81 12.42
C ASP A 94 -11.22 -13.55 11.83
N SER A 95 -10.11 -13.11 12.42
CA SER A 95 -9.34 -11.95 11.94
C SER A 95 -8.66 -12.21 10.60
N HIS A 96 -8.13 -13.43 10.41
CA HIS A 96 -7.58 -13.87 9.13
C HIS A 96 -8.67 -13.89 8.06
N GLN A 97 -9.79 -14.56 8.33
CA GLN A 97 -10.90 -14.67 7.41
C GLN A 97 -11.41 -13.30 6.95
N LEU A 98 -11.53 -12.33 7.86
CA LEU A 98 -11.89 -10.94 7.56
C LEU A 98 -10.98 -10.29 6.51
N VAL A 99 -9.66 -10.51 6.59
CA VAL A 99 -8.69 -9.96 5.62
C VAL A 99 -8.79 -10.69 4.27
N TYR A 100 -8.91 -12.02 4.30
CA TYR A 100 -8.94 -12.85 3.09
C TYR A 100 -10.25 -12.76 2.30
N ASP A 101 -11.39 -12.56 2.98
CA ASP A 101 -12.68 -12.36 2.32
C ASP A 101 -12.69 -11.11 1.43
N HIS A 102 -11.90 -10.09 1.79
CA HIS A 102 -11.69 -8.89 0.97
C HIS A 102 -10.55 -9.05 -0.06
N SER A 103 -9.67 -10.03 0.08
CA SER A 103 -8.52 -10.26 -0.82
C SER A 103 -8.84 -11.10 -2.05
N LYS A 104 -10.07 -11.64 -2.17
CA LYS A 104 -10.52 -12.48 -3.29
C LYS A 104 -10.48 -11.79 -4.68
N LYS A 105 -10.01 -10.53 -4.75
CA LYS A 105 -9.83 -9.73 -5.97
C LYS A 105 -8.39 -9.22 -6.20
N SER A 106 -7.42 -9.55 -5.36
CA SER A 106 -6.04 -9.05 -5.52
C SER A 106 -4.97 -10.09 -5.17
N ASP A 107 -4.10 -10.41 -6.12
CA ASP A 107 -2.97 -11.36 -6.04
C ASP A 107 -1.84 -10.93 -5.06
N GLY A 108 -2.11 -10.04 -4.10
CA GLY A 108 -1.08 -9.29 -3.37
C GLY A 108 -0.71 -9.77 -1.96
N ILE A 109 -1.44 -10.73 -1.37
CA ILE A 109 -1.21 -11.12 0.03
C ILE A 109 -0.37 -12.41 0.08
N ILE A 110 0.93 -12.25 0.32
CA ILE A 110 1.84 -13.37 0.62
C ILE A 110 1.94 -13.48 2.15
N GLU A 111 1.39 -14.55 2.71
CA GLU A 111 1.46 -14.84 4.14
C GLU A 111 2.91 -15.10 4.57
N LYS A 112 3.37 -14.45 5.64
CA LYS A 112 4.66 -14.75 6.28
C LYS A 112 4.41 -15.45 7.61
N SER A 113 4.68 -16.75 7.67
CA SER A 113 4.59 -17.51 8.91
C SER A 113 5.73 -17.11 9.86
N PHE A 114 5.37 -16.71 11.08
CA PHE A 114 6.33 -16.47 12.16
C PHE A 114 6.34 -17.65 13.12
N LEU A 115 7.36 -18.50 13.02
CA LEU A 115 7.60 -19.58 13.97
C LEU A 115 8.48 -19.08 15.13
N ASN A 116 7.87 -18.91 16.31
CA ASN A 116 8.61 -18.67 17.53
C ASN A 116 9.26 -19.98 18.02
N LYS A 117 10.54 -20.18 17.71
CA LYS A 117 11.30 -21.38 18.10
C LYS A 117 11.44 -21.59 19.62
N LYS A 118 11.03 -20.63 20.47
CA LYS A 118 11.25 -20.71 21.93
C LYS A 118 10.07 -21.21 22.76
N LYS A 119 8.88 -21.43 22.20
CA LYS A 119 7.75 -21.99 22.98
C LYS A 119 6.96 -22.99 22.14
N LYS A 120 7.34 -24.27 22.25
CA LYS A 120 6.45 -25.40 22.04
C LYS A 120 5.26 -25.24 23.00
N TYR A 121 4.09 -24.92 22.48
CA TYR A 121 2.85 -25.38 23.09
C TYR A 121 2.00 -25.97 21.98
N LEU A 122 1.83 -27.30 22.08
CA LEU A 122 0.78 -28.08 21.45
C LEU A 122 -0.46 -27.87 22.31
N ALA A 123 -1.53 -27.35 21.71
CA ALA A 123 -2.95 -27.66 21.94
C ALA A 123 -3.79 -26.61 21.21
#